data_AF-A0A7Y7H249-F1
#
_entry.id   AF-A0A7Y7H249-F1
#
_cell.length_a   1.000
_cell.length_b   1.000
_cell.length_c   1.000
_cell.angle_alpha   90.00
_cell.angle_beta   90.00
_cell.angle_gamma   90.00
#
_symmetry.space_group_name_H-M   'P 1'
#
loop_
_entity.id
_entity.type
_entity.pdbx_description
1 polymer ?
#
loop_
_entity_poly.entity_id
_entity_poly.type
_entity_poly.pdbx_seq_one_letter_code
_entity_poly.pdbx_strand_id
1 'polypeptide(L)'
;MKKSTTLITLATLLANVGLTANAQVKNYTVADAHSHNDYKNNIPFYRAYEKGFGSIEADCYAVNGQLMVAHDKKEIDAKRSLKILYIDPLIEKFKRDPQRHLRLLIEIKEDHKAVLPLVIKELKPLEQYFNYEGHPGRLSIVMTGAVPPAAEMTNYPAWISFDVDHMNGFTPAQWKKIGMVSFPFGKYLHWNGKGVLNNEEIARIKAGIDSVHNSGKKVRFWETPDTKSSWLALIRLGVDVIGTDKIEELGDFLNKKPASEYTAPQPYAIYKPTYKSDGAVKKVKNIILCIGDGMGLSQIYSTYTANRGQLNIFQMLNIGFSVTNSADAYITDSAAGATAFASGQKTNDRAVGVDPSGKPLKSLADYSAEAGKKTADIVACELTDATPAAFYAHDSERSHSTAIANQITSSPIDIFLGSGYKDFIWPVNGESPVDKMKKRGYTVIRNFDEFLNSSAPKILGLMDDSVTRPKMEGRGSYLPLAFNKVTQTFKNAPKGFFMMIEGSQIDHGGHANNLKQVITENSDFDRVVGDALKFADEDGETLVIVTADHETGGLTLLDGSINNGYVWGDFSTNDHTGTPVPVFSYGPHSLDFRGVYSNTEIFNKIKSLLQ
;
A
#
# COMPACT_ATOMS: atom_id res chain seq x y z
N MET A 1 -65.23 33.88 -41.62
CA MET A 1 -64.03 34.73 -41.46
C MET A 1 -63.33 34.34 -40.16
N LYS A 2 -62.01 34.20 -40.23
CA LYS A 2 -61.11 33.44 -39.34
C LYS A 2 -61.14 33.89 -37.88
N LYS A 3 -61.31 32.93 -36.94
CA LYS A 3 -60.85 33.05 -35.55
C LYS A 3 -59.49 32.35 -35.47
N SER A 4 -58.46 33.12 -35.16
CA SER A 4 -57.09 32.65 -34.95
C SER A 4 -56.94 32.15 -33.52
N THR A 5 -56.75 30.85 -33.34
CA THR A 5 -56.41 30.25 -32.05
C THR A 5 -54.90 30.02 -32.03
N THR A 6 -54.21 30.76 -31.17
CA THR A 6 -52.77 30.67 -30.93
C THR A 6 -52.45 29.32 -30.27
N LEU A 7 -51.70 28.47 -30.97
CA LEU A 7 -51.13 27.24 -30.42
C LEU A 7 -50.02 27.62 -29.43
N ILE A 8 -50.17 27.19 -28.18
CA ILE A 8 -49.08 27.18 -27.19
C ILE A 8 -48.28 25.90 -27.43
N THR A 9 -47.08 26.06 -27.99
CA THR A 9 -46.14 24.95 -28.17
C THR A 9 -45.53 24.60 -26.82
N LEU A 10 -45.89 23.43 -26.29
CA LEU A 10 -45.29 22.86 -25.08
C LEU A 10 -43.85 22.43 -25.42
N ALA A 11 -42.86 23.22 -25.03
CA ALA A 11 -41.46 22.86 -25.14
C ALA A 11 -41.13 21.80 -24.09
N THR A 12 -41.01 20.54 -24.52
CA THR A 12 -40.46 19.45 -23.73
C THR A 12 -38.98 19.72 -23.47
N LEU A 13 -38.66 20.09 -22.23
CA LEU A 13 -37.30 20.20 -21.72
C LEU A 13 -36.73 18.77 -21.60
N LEU A 14 -36.06 18.30 -22.65
CA LEU A 14 -35.21 17.11 -22.58
C LEU A 14 -34.01 17.43 -21.70
N ALA A 15 -34.11 17.09 -20.43
CA ALA A 15 -32.97 17.04 -19.53
C ALA A 15 -32.00 15.97 -20.06
N ASN A 16 -30.95 16.41 -20.75
CA ASN A 16 -29.76 15.62 -20.99
C ASN A 16 -29.13 15.30 -19.62
N VAL A 17 -29.57 14.21 -19.00
CA VAL A 17 -28.81 13.55 -17.94
C VAL A 17 -27.57 12.99 -18.63
N GLY A 18 -26.50 13.78 -18.60
CA GLY A 18 -25.16 13.28 -18.89
C GLY A 18 -24.85 12.20 -17.86
N LEU A 19 -25.13 10.95 -18.22
CA LEU A 19 -24.51 9.79 -17.59
C LEU A 19 -23.02 9.91 -17.89
N THR A 20 -22.28 10.60 -17.00
CA THR A 20 -20.86 10.34 -16.86
C THR A 20 -20.78 8.89 -16.40
N ALA A 21 -20.65 7.97 -17.36
CA ALA A 21 -20.19 6.64 -17.08
C ALA A 21 -18.84 6.82 -16.38
N ASN A 22 -18.83 6.67 -15.06
CA ASN A 22 -17.60 6.40 -14.34
C ASN A 22 -17.12 5.07 -14.91
N ALA A 23 -16.29 5.14 -15.96
CA ALA A 23 -15.60 3.98 -16.49
C ALA A 23 -14.88 3.37 -15.29
N GLN A 24 -15.36 2.20 -14.87
CA GLN A 24 -14.76 1.49 -13.74
C GLN A 24 -13.29 1.28 -14.11
N VAL A 25 -12.39 1.83 -13.29
CA VAL A 25 -10.95 1.66 -13.50
C VAL A 25 -10.68 0.16 -13.58
N LYS A 26 -10.13 -0.29 -14.71
CA LYS A 26 -9.81 -1.70 -14.93
C LYS A 26 -8.86 -2.16 -13.83
N ASN A 27 -9.22 -3.24 -13.12
CA ASN A 27 -8.30 -3.86 -12.18
C ASN A 27 -7.35 -4.79 -12.94
N TYR A 28 -6.09 -4.38 -13.05
CA TYR A 28 -5.06 -5.15 -13.76
C TYR A 28 -4.55 -6.31 -12.91
N THR A 29 -4.46 -7.47 -13.53
CA THR A 29 -3.84 -8.68 -12.95
C THR A 29 -2.83 -9.26 -13.93
N VAL A 30 -2.08 -10.29 -13.53
CA VAL A 30 -1.17 -10.98 -14.46
C VAL A 30 -1.91 -11.57 -15.66
N ALA A 31 -3.23 -11.80 -15.58
CA ALA A 31 -4.04 -12.21 -16.72
C ALA A 31 -4.11 -11.14 -17.84
N ASP A 32 -3.79 -9.88 -17.54
CA ASP A 32 -3.68 -8.79 -18.51
C ASP A 32 -2.27 -8.64 -19.08
N ALA A 33 -1.31 -9.48 -18.67
CA ALA A 33 0.04 -9.48 -19.19
C ALA A 33 0.21 -10.42 -20.40
N HIS A 34 1.18 -10.09 -21.26
CA HIS A 34 1.56 -10.86 -22.42
C HIS A 34 3.07 -11.18 -22.41
N SER A 35 3.39 -12.46 -22.48
CA SER A 35 4.76 -12.97 -22.59
C SER A 35 5.17 -12.90 -24.05
N HIS A 36 5.90 -11.83 -24.41
CA HIS A 36 6.49 -11.64 -25.73
C HIS A 36 7.75 -12.49 -25.85
N ASN A 37 8.05 -12.97 -27.06
CA ASN A 37 9.16 -13.88 -27.32
C ASN A 37 9.27 -15.05 -26.32
N ASP A 38 8.14 -15.57 -25.83
CA ASP A 38 8.12 -16.55 -24.73
C ASP A 38 9.04 -17.75 -25.00
N TYR A 39 9.12 -18.15 -26.27
CA TYR A 39 9.95 -19.23 -26.77
C TYR A 39 11.46 -18.99 -26.65
N LYS A 40 11.94 -17.79 -26.33
CA LYS A 40 13.36 -17.53 -26.03
C LYS A 40 13.74 -17.91 -24.59
N ASN A 41 12.76 -18.22 -23.75
CA ASN A 41 13.00 -18.67 -22.38
C ASN A 41 13.53 -20.11 -22.31
N ASN A 42 14.20 -20.44 -21.19
CA ASN A 42 14.75 -21.76 -20.91
C ASN A 42 13.68 -22.86 -20.75
N ILE A 43 12.48 -22.48 -20.29
CA ILE A 43 11.32 -23.37 -20.17
C ILE A 43 10.09 -22.65 -20.78
N PRO A 44 9.98 -22.62 -22.12
CA PRO A 44 8.86 -21.99 -22.83
C PRO A 44 7.51 -22.50 -22.32
N PHE A 45 6.47 -21.68 -22.48
CA PHE A 45 5.11 -21.88 -21.98
C PHE A 45 4.99 -21.87 -20.45
N TYR A 46 5.74 -22.74 -19.76
CA TYR A 46 5.57 -22.95 -18.32
C TYR A 46 5.90 -21.69 -17.51
N ARG A 47 6.95 -20.93 -17.84
CA ARG A 47 7.30 -19.70 -17.09
C ARG A 47 6.13 -18.71 -17.05
N ALA A 48 5.59 -18.35 -18.22
CA ALA A 48 4.47 -17.41 -18.30
C ALA A 48 3.17 -18.00 -17.75
N TYR A 49 2.88 -19.26 -18.08
CA TYR A 49 1.66 -19.93 -17.62
C TYR A 49 1.58 -19.99 -16.10
N GLU A 50 2.62 -20.52 -15.43
CA GLU A 50 2.67 -20.65 -13.97
C GLU A 50 2.71 -19.29 -13.26
N LYS A 51 3.31 -18.27 -13.89
CA LYS A 51 3.31 -16.90 -13.34
C LYS A 51 1.92 -16.25 -13.40
N GLY A 52 1.02 -16.76 -14.23
CA GLY A 52 -0.36 -16.28 -14.33
C GLY A 52 -0.68 -15.47 -15.60
N PHE A 53 0.22 -15.43 -16.59
CA PHE A 53 0.04 -14.64 -17.83
C PHE A 53 -1.17 -15.08 -18.66
N GLY A 54 -2.06 -14.15 -18.98
CA GLY A 54 -3.25 -14.45 -19.79
C GLY A 54 -2.98 -14.50 -21.30
N SER A 55 -1.77 -14.15 -21.74
CA SER A 55 -1.38 -14.13 -23.15
C SER A 55 0.07 -14.56 -23.35
N ILE A 56 0.33 -15.43 -24.31
CA ILE A 56 1.67 -15.99 -24.62
C ILE A 56 1.87 -16.03 -26.14
N GLU A 57 3.07 -15.72 -26.62
CA GLU A 57 3.42 -15.72 -28.05
C GLU A 57 4.37 -16.85 -28.46
N ALA A 58 4.20 -17.37 -29.67
CA ALA A 58 5.14 -18.28 -30.31
C ALA A 58 5.35 -17.93 -31.80
N ASP A 59 6.62 -17.69 -32.18
CA ASP A 59 7.03 -17.41 -33.56
C ASP A 59 7.14 -18.71 -34.35
N CYS A 60 6.33 -18.87 -35.40
CA CYS A 60 6.19 -20.15 -36.10
C CYS A 60 6.64 -20.08 -37.58
N TYR A 61 7.36 -21.13 -37.98
CA TYR A 61 7.69 -21.49 -39.36
C TYR A 61 7.09 -22.86 -39.71
N ALA A 62 6.68 -23.05 -40.96
CA ALA A 62 6.31 -24.35 -41.49
C ALA A 62 7.55 -25.07 -42.05
N VAL A 63 7.96 -26.16 -41.40
CA VAL A 63 9.12 -26.95 -41.83
C VAL A 63 8.74 -28.42 -41.86
N ASN A 64 8.92 -29.07 -43.02
CA ASN A 64 8.66 -30.50 -43.21
C ASN A 64 7.27 -30.96 -42.73
N GLY A 65 6.25 -30.10 -42.91
CA GLY A 65 4.87 -30.39 -42.52
C GLY A 65 4.57 -30.29 -41.01
N GLN A 66 5.45 -29.61 -40.25
CA GLN A 66 5.30 -29.31 -38.83
C GLN A 66 5.51 -27.81 -38.55
N LEU A 67 4.92 -27.32 -37.47
CA LEU A 67 5.16 -25.97 -36.96
C LEU A 67 6.39 -25.95 -36.05
N MET A 68 7.43 -25.25 -36.47
CA MET A 68 8.66 -25.06 -35.72
C MET A 68 8.72 -23.67 -35.11
N VAL A 69 9.17 -23.57 -33.86
CA VAL A 69 9.20 -22.32 -33.10
C VAL A 69 10.61 -21.74 -33.04
N ALA A 70 10.81 -20.55 -33.62
CA ALA A 70 12.10 -19.86 -33.67
C ALA A 70 11.92 -18.38 -34.04
N HIS A 71 12.86 -17.52 -33.63
CA HIS A 71 12.82 -16.11 -34.04
C HIS A 71 13.28 -15.94 -35.49
N ASP A 72 14.40 -16.61 -35.82
CA ASP A 72 15.00 -16.65 -37.15
C ASP A 72 15.04 -18.08 -37.70
N LYS A 73 14.97 -18.25 -39.03
CA LYS A 73 15.06 -19.57 -39.69
C LYS A 73 16.31 -20.38 -39.31
N LYS A 74 17.43 -19.71 -38.99
CA LYS A 74 18.70 -20.35 -38.59
C LYS A 74 18.65 -21.01 -37.21
N GLU A 75 17.67 -20.64 -36.37
CA GLU A 75 17.52 -21.12 -34.99
C GLU A 75 16.56 -22.32 -34.89
N ILE A 76 16.01 -22.77 -36.01
CA ILE A 76 15.06 -23.88 -36.06
C ILE A 76 15.74 -25.16 -35.59
N ASP A 77 15.18 -25.75 -34.55
CA ASP A 77 15.60 -27.03 -33.97
C ASP A 77 14.40 -27.99 -33.97
N ALA A 78 14.58 -29.21 -34.46
CA ALA A 78 13.55 -30.25 -34.53
C ALA A 78 12.87 -30.57 -33.18
N LYS A 79 13.54 -30.27 -32.05
CA LYS A 79 13.01 -30.46 -30.69
C LYS A 79 12.13 -29.28 -30.22
N ARG A 80 12.08 -28.19 -30.98
CA ARG A 80 11.37 -26.94 -30.62
C ARG A 80 10.17 -26.71 -31.53
N SER A 81 9.30 -27.70 -31.67
CA SER A 81 8.03 -27.53 -32.40
C SER A 81 6.96 -26.86 -31.53
N LEU A 82 5.96 -26.24 -32.16
CA LEU A 82 4.82 -25.63 -31.45
C LEU A 82 4.10 -26.70 -30.62
N LYS A 83 4.01 -27.92 -31.16
CA LYS A 83 3.45 -29.07 -30.45
C LYS A 83 4.17 -29.34 -29.13
N ILE A 84 5.50 -29.47 -29.17
CA ILE A 84 6.33 -29.81 -28.01
C ILE A 84 6.33 -28.69 -26.99
N LEU A 85 6.51 -27.44 -27.43
CA LEU A 85 6.71 -26.31 -26.54
C LEU A 85 5.41 -25.74 -25.96
N TYR A 86 4.28 -25.85 -26.68
CA TYR A 86 3.04 -25.16 -26.31
C TYR A 86 1.83 -26.08 -26.27
N ILE A 87 1.56 -26.87 -27.31
CA ILE A 87 0.30 -27.64 -27.41
C ILE A 87 0.23 -28.74 -26.36
N ASP A 88 1.26 -29.59 -26.27
CA ASP A 88 1.29 -30.69 -25.31
C ASP A 88 1.23 -30.19 -23.86
N PRO A 89 2.05 -29.19 -23.45
CA PRO A 89 1.92 -28.55 -22.14
C PRO A 89 0.54 -27.95 -21.88
N LEU A 90 -0.05 -27.28 -22.87
CA LEU A 90 -1.36 -26.64 -22.73
C LEU A 90 -2.46 -27.68 -22.51
N ILE A 91 -2.46 -28.80 -23.23
CA ILE A 91 -3.39 -29.92 -23.01
C ILE A 91 -3.26 -30.46 -21.57
N GLU A 92 -2.03 -30.65 -21.10
CA GLU A 92 -1.77 -31.15 -19.74
C GLU A 92 -2.31 -30.18 -18.69
N LYS A 93 -1.97 -28.89 -18.81
CA LYS A 93 -2.33 -27.87 -17.81
C LYS A 93 -3.81 -27.57 -17.80
N PHE A 94 -4.45 -27.48 -18.96
CA PHE A 94 -5.89 -27.25 -19.05
C PHE A 94 -6.70 -28.39 -18.41
N LYS A 95 -6.25 -29.64 -18.48
CA LYS A 95 -6.93 -30.74 -17.76
C LYS A 95 -6.90 -30.56 -16.24
N ARG A 96 -5.87 -29.91 -15.69
CA ARG A 96 -5.68 -29.74 -14.24
C ARG A 96 -6.20 -28.41 -13.70
N ASP A 97 -6.24 -27.37 -14.52
CA ASP A 97 -6.73 -26.04 -14.15
C ASP A 97 -7.95 -25.66 -15.02
N PRO A 98 -9.18 -25.92 -14.53
CA PRO A 98 -10.39 -25.63 -15.28
C PRO A 98 -10.75 -24.14 -15.33
N GLN A 99 -10.19 -23.31 -14.45
CA GLN A 99 -10.49 -21.88 -14.36
C GLN A 99 -9.58 -21.05 -15.29
N ARG A 100 -8.44 -21.61 -15.71
CA ARG A 100 -7.51 -20.91 -16.57
C ARG A 100 -8.13 -20.55 -17.92
N HIS A 101 -8.02 -19.26 -18.23
CA HIS A 101 -8.18 -18.70 -19.56
C HIS A 101 -6.81 -18.30 -20.12
N LEU A 102 -6.57 -18.56 -21.41
CA LEU A 102 -5.33 -18.22 -22.07
C LEU A 102 -5.60 -17.73 -23.51
N ARG A 103 -4.79 -16.76 -23.94
CA ARG A 103 -4.65 -16.37 -25.34
C ARG A 103 -3.31 -16.84 -25.86
N LEU A 104 -3.32 -17.69 -26.89
CA LEU A 104 -2.11 -18.08 -27.60
C LEU A 104 -2.00 -17.24 -28.87
N LEU A 105 -0.98 -16.39 -28.92
CA LEU A 105 -0.59 -15.66 -30.12
C LEU A 105 0.38 -16.54 -30.91
N ILE A 106 0.04 -16.82 -32.16
CA ILE A 106 0.92 -17.54 -33.09
C ILE A 106 1.38 -16.53 -34.14
N GLU A 107 2.66 -16.16 -34.08
CA GLU A 107 3.24 -15.25 -35.06
C GLU A 107 3.66 -16.02 -36.32
N ILE A 108 3.13 -15.60 -37.46
CA ILE A 108 3.46 -16.16 -38.77
C ILE A 108 4.73 -15.46 -39.27
N LYS A 109 5.88 -16.16 -39.25
CA LYS A 109 7.18 -15.60 -39.67
C LYS A 109 7.49 -15.75 -41.17
N GLU A 110 6.55 -16.33 -41.93
CA GLU A 110 6.68 -16.54 -43.37
C GLU A 110 5.31 -16.47 -44.07
N ASP A 111 5.08 -17.24 -45.14
CA ASP A 111 3.80 -17.27 -45.84
C ASP A 111 2.71 -17.93 -44.99
N HIS A 112 1.61 -17.20 -44.73
CA HIS A 112 0.42 -17.70 -44.04
C HIS A 112 -0.18 -18.95 -44.71
N LYS A 113 -0.02 -19.13 -46.02
CA LYS A 113 -0.51 -20.32 -46.75
C LYS A 113 0.23 -21.59 -46.35
N ALA A 114 1.47 -21.48 -45.90
CA ALA A 114 2.24 -22.61 -45.38
C ALA A 114 1.90 -22.90 -43.91
N VAL A 115 1.72 -21.86 -43.09
CA VAL A 115 1.57 -21.96 -41.63
C VAL A 115 0.13 -22.31 -41.21
N LEU A 116 -0.88 -21.62 -41.72
CA LEU A 116 -2.26 -21.74 -41.21
C LEU A 116 -2.88 -23.14 -41.38
N PRO A 117 -2.66 -23.88 -42.48
CA PRO A 117 -3.14 -25.26 -42.57
C PRO A 117 -2.55 -26.17 -41.48
N LEU A 118 -1.28 -25.95 -41.12
CA LEU A 118 -0.63 -26.68 -40.04
C LEU A 118 -1.17 -26.26 -38.67
N VAL A 119 -1.47 -24.98 -38.46
CA VAL A 119 -2.11 -24.49 -37.22
C VAL A 119 -3.46 -25.20 -37.00
N ILE A 120 -4.30 -25.25 -38.03
CA ILE A 120 -5.60 -25.94 -37.97
C ILE A 120 -5.43 -27.43 -37.65
N LYS A 121 -4.43 -28.07 -38.28
CA LYS A 121 -4.14 -29.50 -38.07
C LYS A 121 -3.62 -29.77 -36.66
N GLU A 122 -2.61 -29.03 -36.21
CA GLU A 122 -1.90 -29.30 -34.96
C GLU A 122 -2.71 -28.89 -33.72
N LEU A 123 -3.52 -27.82 -33.80
CA LEU A 123 -4.35 -27.38 -32.68
C LEU A 123 -5.66 -28.17 -32.51
N LYS A 124 -6.02 -29.06 -33.45
CA LYS A 124 -7.24 -29.87 -33.36
C LYS A 124 -7.46 -30.56 -32.01
N PRO A 125 -6.44 -31.13 -31.31
CA PRO A 125 -6.65 -31.73 -29.99
C PRO A 125 -7.16 -30.76 -28.90
N LEU A 126 -7.02 -29.46 -29.10
CA LEU A 126 -7.47 -28.39 -28.19
C LEU A 126 -8.87 -27.85 -28.52
N GLU A 127 -9.56 -28.38 -29.54
CA GLU A 127 -10.84 -27.85 -30.05
C GLU A 127 -11.90 -27.64 -28.97
N GLN A 128 -12.00 -28.57 -28.02
CA GLN A 128 -12.92 -28.49 -26.89
C GLN A 128 -12.70 -27.27 -25.98
N TYR A 129 -11.54 -26.61 -26.04
CA TYR A 129 -11.20 -25.46 -25.20
C TYR A 129 -11.36 -24.13 -25.94
N PHE A 130 -11.60 -24.12 -27.24
CA PHE A 130 -11.59 -22.88 -28.03
C PHE A 130 -12.73 -21.92 -27.66
N ASN A 131 -12.38 -20.65 -27.52
CA ASN A 131 -13.28 -19.55 -27.24
C ASN A 131 -13.54 -18.72 -28.49
N TYR A 132 -14.79 -18.66 -28.95
CA TYR A 132 -15.23 -17.85 -30.09
C TYR A 132 -16.73 -17.53 -30.02
N GLU A 133 -17.22 -16.68 -30.93
CA GLU A 133 -18.64 -16.28 -30.99
C GLU A 133 -19.56 -17.51 -31.03
N GLY A 134 -20.42 -17.67 -30.02
CA GLY A 134 -21.32 -18.82 -29.89
C GLY A 134 -20.72 -20.07 -29.23
N HIS A 135 -19.44 -20.05 -28.85
CA HIS A 135 -18.75 -21.17 -28.20
C HIS A 135 -17.87 -20.67 -27.04
N PRO A 136 -18.41 -20.60 -25.81
CA PRO A 136 -17.70 -20.08 -24.65
C PRO A 136 -16.66 -21.09 -24.20
N GLY A 137 -15.43 -20.90 -24.68
CA GLY A 137 -14.26 -21.65 -24.27
C GLY A 137 -13.32 -20.79 -23.45
N ARG A 138 -12.11 -21.29 -23.25
CA ARG A 138 -11.09 -20.66 -22.40
C ARG A 138 -9.71 -20.59 -23.05
N LEU A 139 -9.60 -20.99 -24.31
CA LEU A 139 -8.44 -20.78 -25.16
C LEU A 139 -8.82 -19.92 -26.36
N SER A 140 -8.24 -18.72 -26.47
CA SER A 140 -8.36 -17.90 -27.67
C SER A 140 -7.11 -18.04 -28.53
N ILE A 141 -7.28 -18.34 -29.81
CA ILE A 141 -6.19 -18.41 -30.79
C ILE A 141 -6.19 -17.12 -31.61
N VAL A 142 -5.06 -16.42 -31.57
CA VAL A 142 -4.87 -15.16 -32.30
C VAL A 142 -3.64 -15.30 -33.19
N MET A 143 -3.81 -15.11 -34.49
CA MET A 143 -2.72 -15.10 -35.45
C MET A 143 -2.15 -13.68 -35.57
N THR A 144 -0.83 -13.53 -35.56
CA THR A 144 -0.14 -12.25 -35.73
C THR A 144 1.02 -12.38 -36.73
N GLY A 145 1.72 -11.30 -37.05
CA GLY A 145 2.78 -11.27 -38.05
C GLY A 145 2.25 -11.24 -39.49
N ALA A 146 2.73 -12.12 -40.36
CA ALA A 146 2.36 -12.18 -41.78
C ALA A 146 0.97 -12.80 -42.02
N VAL A 147 -0.06 -12.23 -41.38
CA VAL A 147 -1.46 -12.69 -41.49
C VAL A 147 -2.03 -12.53 -42.91
N PRO A 148 -3.07 -13.32 -43.28
CA PRO A 148 -3.70 -13.22 -44.59
C PRO A 148 -4.29 -11.83 -44.85
N PRO A 149 -4.45 -11.41 -46.11
CA PRO A 149 -5.22 -10.22 -46.46
C PRO A 149 -6.64 -10.29 -45.87
N ALA A 150 -7.24 -9.13 -45.56
CA ALA A 150 -8.57 -9.06 -44.95
C ALA A 150 -9.65 -9.85 -45.72
N ALA A 151 -9.59 -9.88 -47.05
CA ALA A 151 -10.49 -10.64 -47.91
C ALA A 151 -10.43 -12.17 -47.68
N GLU A 152 -9.28 -12.69 -47.23
CA GLU A 152 -9.06 -14.12 -47.01
C GLU A 152 -9.33 -14.54 -45.56
N MET A 153 -9.32 -13.60 -44.60
CA MET A 153 -9.50 -13.90 -43.17
C MET A 153 -10.81 -14.66 -42.86
N THR A 154 -11.87 -14.39 -43.61
CA THR A 154 -13.18 -15.06 -43.44
C THR A 154 -13.18 -16.52 -43.87
N ASN A 155 -12.16 -16.97 -44.61
CA ASN A 155 -12.04 -18.36 -45.09
C ASN A 155 -11.54 -19.32 -43.99
N TYR A 156 -11.05 -18.80 -42.87
CA TYR A 156 -10.49 -19.59 -41.77
C TYR A 156 -11.56 -19.95 -40.72
N PRO A 157 -11.38 -21.03 -39.94
CA PRO A 157 -12.32 -21.45 -38.89
C PRO A 157 -12.72 -20.32 -37.93
N ALA A 158 -13.94 -20.38 -37.39
CA ALA A 158 -14.47 -19.35 -36.49
C ALA A 158 -13.62 -19.12 -35.23
N TRP A 159 -12.94 -20.16 -34.75
CA TRP A 159 -12.05 -20.11 -33.58
C TRP A 159 -10.68 -19.46 -33.86
N ILE A 160 -10.33 -19.18 -35.13
CA ILE A 160 -9.15 -18.39 -35.49
C ILE A 160 -9.56 -16.92 -35.62
N SER A 161 -8.87 -16.08 -34.84
CA SER A 161 -8.93 -14.63 -34.94
C SER A 161 -7.55 -14.05 -35.28
N PHE A 162 -7.50 -12.78 -35.68
CA PHE A 162 -6.28 -12.12 -36.14
C PHE A 162 -5.97 -10.86 -35.31
N ASP A 163 -4.68 -10.63 -35.10
CA ASP A 163 -4.10 -9.39 -34.60
C ASP A 163 -3.72 -8.50 -35.78
N VAL A 164 -4.02 -7.20 -35.69
CA VAL A 164 -3.74 -6.22 -36.74
C VAL A 164 -3.20 -4.93 -36.15
N ASP A 165 -2.45 -4.16 -36.93
CA ASP A 165 -1.85 -2.88 -36.51
C ASP A 165 -2.61 -1.65 -37.01
N HIS A 166 -3.83 -1.83 -37.53
CA HIS A 166 -4.69 -0.79 -38.08
C HIS A 166 -6.18 -1.16 -37.95
N MET A 167 -7.06 -0.17 -38.05
CA MET A 167 -8.51 -0.34 -37.84
C MET A 167 -9.36 -0.19 -39.11
N ASN A 168 -8.83 0.46 -40.15
CA ASN A 168 -9.53 0.72 -41.40
C ASN A 168 -9.38 -0.45 -42.38
N GLY A 169 -10.18 -0.47 -43.46
CA GLY A 169 -10.03 -1.48 -44.52
C GLY A 169 -10.73 -2.82 -44.28
N PHE A 170 -11.54 -2.93 -43.22
CA PHE A 170 -12.33 -4.12 -42.92
C PHE A 170 -13.83 -3.89 -43.16
N THR A 171 -14.48 -4.84 -43.82
CA THR A 171 -15.95 -4.97 -43.78
C THR A 171 -16.40 -5.46 -42.40
N PRO A 172 -17.68 -5.31 -42.01
CA PRO A 172 -18.18 -5.82 -40.73
C PRO A 172 -17.92 -7.33 -40.52
N ALA A 173 -18.03 -8.14 -41.58
CA ALA A 173 -17.76 -9.58 -41.52
C ALA A 173 -16.28 -9.88 -41.26
N GLN A 174 -15.37 -9.09 -41.86
CA GLN A 174 -13.93 -9.23 -41.62
C GLN A 174 -13.54 -8.71 -40.23
N TRP A 175 -14.16 -7.63 -39.76
CA TRP A 175 -13.89 -7.09 -38.41
C TRP A 175 -14.24 -8.08 -37.29
N LYS A 176 -15.23 -8.95 -37.50
CA LYS A 176 -15.52 -10.07 -36.58
C LYS A 176 -14.34 -11.02 -36.42
N LYS A 177 -13.48 -11.16 -37.43
CA LYS A 177 -12.26 -11.98 -37.37
C LYS A 177 -11.10 -11.33 -36.62
N ILE A 178 -11.18 -10.04 -36.31
CA ILE A 178 -10.13 -9.36 -35.55
C ILE A 178 -10.30 -9.66 -34.06
N GLY A 179 -9.30 -10.28 -33.44
CA GLY A 179 -9.30 -10.63 -32.02
C GLY A 179 -8.76 -9.50 -31.13
N MET A 180 -7.78 -8.76 -31.63
CA MET A 180 -7.19 -7.60 -30.97
C MET A 180 -6.48 -6.70 -31.98
N VAL A 181 -6.12 -5.49 -31.54
CA VAL A 181 -5.36 -4.52 -32.32
C VAL A 181 -4.05 -4.24 -31.59
N SER A 182 -2.91 -4.53 -32.22
CA SER A 182 -1.57 -4.33 -31.67
C SER A 182 -0.80 -3.29 -32.45
N PHE A 183 -0.66 -2.10 -31.87
CA PHE A 183 0.05 -0.99 -32.52
C PHE A 183 1.55 -1.02 -32.21
N PRO A 184 2.43 -0.73 -33.18
CA PRO A 184 3.84 -0.46 -32.92
C PRO A 184 3.98 0.84 -32.14
N PHE A 185 4.45 0.78 -30.90
CA PHE A 185 4.54 1.94 -30.03
C PHE A 185 5.36 3.08 -30.65
N GLY A 186 6.49 2.73 -31.28
CA GLY A 186 7.39 3.67 -31.94
C GLY A 186 6.79 4.47 -33.11
N LYS A 187 5.68 4.01 -33.72
CA LYS A 187 4.97 4.82 -34.75
C LYS A 187 4.16 5.97 -34.15
N TYR A 188 3.77 5.87 -32.88
CA TYR A 188 2.92 6.86 -32.21
C TYR A 188 3.71 7.75 -31.27
N LEU A 189 4.72 7.18 -30.61
CA LEU A 189 5.49 7.83 -29.57
C LEU A 189 6.93 7.31 -29.52
N HIS A 190 7.88 8.25 -29.49
CA HIS A 190 9.30 7.97 -29.21
C HIS A 190 9.60 8.29 -27.75
N TRP A 191 9.40 7.31 -26.88
CA TRP A 191 9.64 7.43 -25.45
C TRP A 191 10.53 6.28 -24.96
N ASN A 192 11.53 6.60 -24.14
CA ASN A 192 12.50 5.62 -23.65
C ASN A 192 12.05 4.91 -22.35
N GLY A 193 10.80 5.10 -21.92
CA GLY A 193 10.27 4.51 -20.70
C GLY A 193 10.64 5.27 -19.42
N LYS A 194 11.20 6.48 -19.52
CA LYS A 194 11.59 7.33 -18.38
C LYS A 194 10.92 8.70 -18.45
N GLY A 195 10.56 9.26 -17.30
CA GLY A 195 9.85 10.54 -17.22
C GLY A 195 8.36 10.39 -17.56
N VAL A 196 7.66 11.52 -17.60
CA VAL A 196 6.22 11.57 -17.90
C VAL A 196 5.98 11.91 -19.36
N LEU A 197 4.91 11.34 -19.92
CA LEU A 197 4.41 11.73 -21.23
C LEU A 197 3.79 13.13 -21.15
N ASN A 198 3.97 13.93 -22.19
CA ASN A 198 3.31 15.23 -22.27
C ASN A 198 1.83 15.09 -22.70
N ASN A 199 1.06 16.18 -22.57
CA ASN A 199 -0.37 16.16 -22.85
C ASN A 199 -0.73 15.79 -24.30
N GLU A 200 0.08 16.20 -25.27
CA GLU A 200 -0.16 15.89 -26.68
C GLU A 200 0.12 14.41 -26.99
N GLU A 201 1.17 13.85 -26.41
CA GLU A 201 1.53 12.43 -26.49
C GLU A 201 0.44 11.55 -25.87
N ILE A 202 0.00 11.91 -24.66
CA ILE A 202 -1.11 11.23 -23.96
C ILE A 202 -2.37 11.30 -24.82
N ALA A 203 -2.76 12.48 -25.31
CA ALA A 203 -3.97 12.65 -26.11
C ALA A 203 -3.93 11.81 -27.38
N ARG A 204 -2.78 11.75 -28.06
CA ARG A 204 -2.61 10.96 -29.29
C ARG A 204 -2.76 9.47 -29.04
N ILE A 205 -2.05 8.93 -28.04
CA ILE A 205 -2.11 7.50 -27.73
C ILE A 205 -3.51 7.12 -27.25
N LYS A 206 -4.07 7.94 -26.35
CA LYS A 206 -5.40 7.70 -25.79
C LYS A 206 -6.49 7.71 -26.85
N ALA A 207 -6.44 8.61 -27.84
CA ALA A 207 -7.40 8.60 -28.94
C ALA A 207 -7.37 7.30 -29.75
N GLY A 208 -6.18 6.71 -29.94
CA GLY A 208 -6.03 5.39 -30.56
C GLY A 208 -6.62 4.27 -29.72
N ILE A 209 -6.31 4.26 -28.41
CA ILE A 209 -6.87 3.31 -27.43
C ILE A 209 -8.40 3.38 -27.40
N ASP A 210 -8.95 4.59 -27.23
CA ASP A 210 -10.39 4.84 -27.16
C ASP A 210 -11.10 4.40 -28.45
N SER A 211 -10.46 4.59 -29.62
CA SER A 211 -11.01 4.13 -30.90
C SER A 211 -11.12 2.60 -30.94
N VAL A 212 -10.08 1.89 -30.49
CA VAL A 212 -10.11 0.41 -30.40
C VAL A 212 -11.17 -0.05 -29.41
N HIS A 213 -11.29 0.58 -28.24
CA HIS A 213 -12.33 0.27 -27.26
C HIS A 213 -13.74 0.50 -27.80
N ASN A 214 -13.98 1.61 -28.49
CA ASN A 214 -15.27 1.94 -29.13
C ASN A 214 -15.67 0.91 -30.20
N SER A 215 -14.70 0.19 -30.78
CA SER A 215 -14.94 -0.89 -31.73
C SER A 215 -15.16 -2.27 -31.09
N GLY A 216 -15.14 -2.34 -29.75
CA GLY A 216 -15.33 -3.57 -28.97
C GLY A 216 -14.14 -4.52 -29.01
N LYS A 217 -12.93 -4.02 -29.30
CA LYS A 217 -11.69 -4.83 -29.37
C LYS A 217 -10.73 -4.48 -28.25
N LYS A 218 -9.77 -5.37 -28.01
CA LYS A 218 -8.66 -5.15 -27.07
C LYS A 218 -7.48 -4.50 -27.77
N VAL A 219 -6.79 -3.59 -27.08
CA VAL A 219 -5.57 -2.95 -27.57
C VAL A 219 -4.30 -3.46 -26.87
N ARG A 220 -3.23 -3.62 -27.64
CA ARG A 220 -1.86 -3.87 -27.17
C ARG A 220 -0.91 -2.90 -27.87
N PHE A 221 0.22 -2.61 -27.25
CA PHE A 221 1.37 -2.02 -27.93
C PHE A 221 2.55 -3.00 -27.90
N TRP A 222 3.27 -3.10 -29.02
CA TRP A 222 4.56 -3.81 -29.12
C TRP A 222 5.69 -2.79 -29.36
N GLU A 223 6.94 -3.19 -29.16
CA GLU A 223 8.11 -2.28 -29.10
C GLU A 223 8.02 -1.20 -28.00
N THR A 224 7.29 -1.48 -26.92
CA THR A 224 7.28 -0.60 -25.74
C THR A 224 8.55 -0.79 -24.92
N PRO A 225 9.11 0.27 -24.30
CA PRO A 225 10.14 0.11 -23.29
C PRO A 225 9.69 -0.86 -22.19
N ASP A 226 10.54 -1.81 -21.80
CA ASP A 226 10.17 -2.89 -20.86
C ASP A 226 10.66 -2.60 -19.43
N THR A 227 9.97 -1.65 -18.79
CA THR A 227 10.29 -1.14 -17.45
C THR A 227 9.02 -0.94 -16.62
N LYS A 228 9.13 -0.96 -15.28
CA LYS A 228 8.02 -0.64 -14.36
C LYS A 228 7.32 0.68 -14.72
N SER A 229 8.08 1.72 -15.04
CA SER A 229 7.52 3.03 -15.43
C SER A 229 6.71 2.97 -16.72
N SER A 230 7.14 2.16 -17.69
CA SER A 230 6.41 1.93 -18.94
C SER A 230 5.12 1.16 -18.71
N TRP A 231 5.17 0.07 -17.93
CA TRP A 231 3.96 -0.69 -17.58
C TRP A 231 2.94 0.18 -16.85
N LEU A 232 3.38 1.01 -15.90
CA LEU A 232 2.53 2.00 -15.22
C LEU A 232 1.89 2.99 -16.20
N ALA A 233 2.67 3.54 -17.15
CA ALA A 233 2.14 4.47 -18.14
C ALA A 233 1.07 3.81 -19.04
N LEU A 234 1.31 2.59 -19.50
CA LEU A 234 0.34 1.84 -20.33
C LEU A 234 -0.93 1.50 -19.54
N ILE A 235 -0.79 1.13 -18.26
CA ILE A 235 -1.93 0.91 -17.35
C ILE A 235 -2.77 2.18 -17.20
N ARG A 236 -2.14 3.33 -16.96
CA ARG A 236 -2.79 4.65 -16.86
C ARG A 236 -3.52 5.04 -18.15
N LEU A 237 -2.94 4.70 -19.31
CA LEU A 237 -3.53 4.97 -20.62
C LEU A 237 -4.70 4.03 -20.96
N GLY A 238 -4.89 2.94 -20.21
CA GLY A 238 -5.98 1.99 -20.42
C GLY A 238 -5.67 0.88 -21.41
N VAL A 239 -4.40 0.54 -21.63
CA VAL A 239 -4.01 -0.55 -22.54
C VAL A 239 -4.47 -1.91 -22.01
N ASP A 240 -5.14 -2.71 -22.83
CA ASP A 240 -5.75 -3.95 -22.33
C ASP A 240 -4.75 -5.06 -22.03
N VAL A 241 -3.66 -5.12 -22.80
CA VAL A 241 -2.66 -6.18 -22.73
C VAL A 241 -1.27 -5.59 -22.66
N ILE A 242 -0.57 -5.81 -21.55
CA ILE A 242 0.78 -5.28 -21.31
C ILE A 242 1.81 -6.32 -21.76
N GLY A 243 2.55 -6.01 -22.83
CA GLY A 243 3.63 -6.87 -23.34
C GLY A 243 4.91 -6.72 -22.52
N THR A 244 5.66 -7.82 -22.36
CA THR A 244 6.98 -7.85 -21.73
C THR A 244 7.80 -9.03 -22.23
N ASP A 245 9.11 -8.89 -22.24
CA ASP A 245 10.07 -10.01 -22.34
C ASP A 245 10.56 -10.45 -20.93
N LYS A 246 10.12 -9.74 -19.87
CA LYS A 246 10.52 -9.94 -18.46
C LYS A 246 9.38 -10.52 -17.62
N ILE A 247 9.05 -11.79 -17.88
CA ILE A 247 7.92 -12.51 -17.28
C ILE A 247 7.85 -12.35 -15.76
N GLU A 248 8.97 -12.56 -15.06
CA GLU A 248 9.01 -12.53 -13.60
C GLU A 248 8.83 -11.12 -13.07
N GLU A 249 9.50 -10.12 -13.65
CA GLU A 249 9.43 -8.73 -13.19
C GLU A 249 8.00 -8.16 -13.31
N LEU A 250 7.35 -8.28 -14.49
CA LEU A 250 5.97 -7.82 -14.67
C LEU A 250 4.98 -8.67 -13.87
N GLY A 251 5.19 -9.99 -13.83
CA GLY A 251 4.33 -10.90 -13.08
C GLY A 251 4.34 -10.60 -11.58
N ASP A 252 5.51 -10.39 -10.98
CA ASP A 252 5.61 -10.01 -9.56
C ASP A 252 5.03 -8.61 -9.31
N PHE A 253 5.28 -7.67 -10.22
CA PHE A 253 4.72 -6.33 -10.14
C PHE A 253 3.19 -6.35 -10.08
N LEU A 254 2.52 -7.13 -10.93
CA LEU A 254 1.06 -7.24 -10.95
C LEU A 254 0.51 -8.13 -9.83
N ASN A 255 1.22 -9.19 -9.41
CA ASN A 255 0.78 -10.04 -8.29
C ASN A 255 0.88 -9.32 -6.94
N LYS A 256 1.82 -8.39 -6.77
CA LYS A 256 1.93 -7.55 -5.57
C LYS A 256 0.88 -6.44 -5.50
N LYS A 257 0.31 -6.04 -6.65
CA LYS A 257 -0.63 -4.91 -6.76
C LYS A 257 -1.79 -4.96 -5.75
N PRO A 258 -2.49 -6.09 -5.51
CA PRO A 258 -3.61 -6.12 -4.56
C PRO A 258 -3.24 -5.76 -3.11
N ALA A 259 -2.01 -6.05 -2.68
CA ALA A 259 -1.51 -5.68 -1.35
C ALA A 259 -0.90 -4.27 -1.31
N SER A 260 -0.50 -3.74 -2.47
CA SER A 260 0.23 -2.49 -2.60
C SER A 260 -0.61 -1.34 -3.20
N GLU A 261 -1.92 -1.51 -3.33
CA GLU A 261 -2.83 -0.44 -3.69
C GLU A 261 -3.99 -0.28 -2.70
N TYR A 262 -4.53 0.92 -2.62
CA TYR A 262 -5.70 1.20 -1.81
C TYR A 262 -6.48 2.39 -2.35
N THR A 263 -7.81 2.30 -2.33
CA THR A 263 -8.70 3.45 -2.54
C THR A 263 -9.51 3.67 -1.28
N ALA A 264 -9.32 4.82 -0.64
CA ALA A 264 -10.09 5.17 0.54
C ALA A 264 -11.56 5.47 0.18
N PRO A 265 -12.53 4.85 0.89
CA PRO A 265 -13.95 5.04 0.57
C PRO A 265 -14.40 6.47 0.86
N GLN A 266 -13.97 7.05 1.98
CA GLN A 266 -14.35 8.39 2.41
C GLN A 266 -13.17 9.10 3.10
N PRO A 267 -13.10 10.44 3.01
CA PRO A 267 -12.12 11.22 3.74
C PRO A 267 -12.63 11.45 5.16
N TYR A 268 -11.77 11.93 6.04
CA TYR A 268 -12.11 12.40 7.36
C TYR A 268 -11.73 13.86 7.53
N ALA A 269 -12.47 14.55 8.39
CA ALA A 269 -12.23 15.95 8.68
C ALA A 269 -10.93 16.14 9.45
N ILE A 270 -10.22 17.22 9.13
CA ILE A 270 -9.06 17.69 9.89
C ILE A 270 -9.46 18.83 10.83
N TYR A 271 -8.72 19.00 11.90
CA TYR A 271 -8.76 20.17 12.76
C TYR A 271 -7.76 21.21 12.26
N LYS A 272 -8.21 22.46 12.08
CA LYS A 272 -7.33 23.60 11.74
C LYS A 272 -7.12 24.46 12.98
N PRO A 273 -5.93 24.47 13.58
CA PRO A 273 -5.66 25.25 14.78
C PRO A 273 -5.67 26.76 14.49
N THR A 274 -5.84 27.56 15.54
CA THR A 274 -5.71 29.02 15.50
C THR A 274 -4.26 29.50 15.57
N TYR A 275 -3.32 28.63 15.94
CA TYR A 275 -1.88 28.88 16.05
C TYR A 275 -1.49 29.93 17.10
N LYS A 276 -2.37 30.25 18.05
CA LYS A 276 -2.14 31.35 19.02
C LYS A 276 -0.95 31.10 19.95
N SER A 277 -0.72 29.86 20.34
CA SER A 277 0.34 29.45 21.25
C SER A 277 1.54 28.82 20.54
N ASP A 278 1.44 28.58 19.23
CA ASP A 278 2.45 27.84 18.48
C ASP A 278 3.75 28.64 18.38
N GLY A 279 4.87 28.01 18.77
CA GLY A 279 6.19 28.63 18.77
C GLY A 279 6.42 29.65 19.88
N ALA A 280 5.45 29.88 20.77
CA ALA A 280 5.62 30.79 21.89
C ALA A 280 6.67 30.26 22.89
N VAL A 281 7.60 31.12 23.31
CA VAL A 281 8.57 30.80 24.38
C VAL A 281 7.90 31.09 25.73
N LYS A 282 7.13 30.13 26.23
CA LYS A 282 6.40 30.21 27.50
C LYS A 282 6.28 28.84 28.14
N LYS A 283 5.82 28.82 29.39
CA LYS A 283 5.67 27.59 30.17
C LYS A 283 4.89 26.50 29.40
N VAL A 284 5.47 25.31 29.36
CA VAL A 284 4.83 24.09 28.86
C VAL A 284 4.26 23.33 30.06
N LYS A 285 2.93 23.35 30.19
CA LYS A 285 2.24 22.64 31.27
C LYS A 285 2.06 21.16 30.91
N ASN A 286 1.66 20.86 29.69
CA ASN A 286 1.39 19.49 29.23
C ASN A 286 2.27 19.13 28.04
N ILE A 287 2.65 17.86 27.95
CA ILE A 287 3.43 17.32 26.83
C ILE A 287 2.72 16.07 26.33
N ILE A 288 2.47 16.03 25.02
CA ILE A 288 1.87 14.89 24.33
C ILE A 288 2.87 14.44 23.26
N LEU A 289 3.43 13.24 23.44
CA LEU A 289 4.33 12.59 22.50
C LEU A 289 3.55 11.50 21.75
N CYS A 290 3.21 11.79 20.49
CA CYS A 290 2.54 10.85 19.59
C CYS A 290 3.58 10.12 18.74
N ILE A 291 3.57 8.78 18.76
CA ILE A 291 4.50 7.94 18.01
C ILE A 291 3.72 7.13 16.99
N GLY A 292 4.00 7.32 15.70
CA GLY A 292 3.55 6.40 14.66
C GLY A 292 4.67 5.40 14.40
N ASP A 293 4.57 4.19 14.93
CA ASP A 293 5.59 3.15 14.75
C ASP A 293 5.79 2.87 13.24
N GLY A 294 7.03 2.93 12.74
CA GLY A 294 7.33 2.74 11.32
C GLY A 294 6.82 3.86 10.37
N MET A 295 6.34 4.99 10.91
CA MET A 295 5.69 6.07 10.14
C MET A 295 6.70 7.03 9.46
N GLY A 296 7.29 6.57 8.35
CA GLY A 296 8.08 7.41 7.45
C GLY A 296 7.27 8.40 6.61
N LEU A 297 7.96 9.20 5.80
CA LEU A 297 7.32 10.21 4.92
C LEU A 297 6.38 9.59 3.88
N SER A 298 6.71 8.42 3.33
CA SER A 298 5.88 7.72 2.35
C SER A 298 4.57 7.24 2.98
N GLN A 299 4.62 6.73 4.21
CA GLN A 299 3.46 6.32 5.00
C GLN A 299 2.55 7.53 5.22
N ILE A 300 3.11 8.69 5.57
CA ILE A 300 2.35 9.95 5.74
C ILE A 300 1.72 10.41 4.42
N TYR A 301 2.49 10.50 3.33
CA TYR A 301 1.98 11.00 2.06
C TYR A 301 0.94 10.07 1.42
N SER A 302 1.06 8.76 1.64
CA SER A 302 0.03 7.79 1.23
C SER A 302 -1.31 8.08 1.92
N THR A 303 -1.31 8.37 3.23
CA THR A 303 -2.49 8.76 3.99
C THR A 303 -3.04 10.12 3.54
N TYR A 304 -2.17 11.09 3.26
CA TYR A 304 -2.58 12.39 2.72
C TYR A 304 -3.35 12.25 1.41
N THR A 305 -2.86 11.38 0.53
CA THR A 305 -3.48 11.10 -0.76
C THR A 305 -4.82 10.39 -0.55
N ALA A 306 -4.85 9.35 0.29
CA ALA A 306 -6.06 8.62 0.66
C ALA A 306 -7.14 9.53 1.29
N ASN A 307 -6.73 10.51 2.10
CA ASN A 307 -7.63 11.48 2.73
C ASN A 307 -7.96 12.70 1.83
N ARG A 308 -7.66 12.62 0.53
CA ARG A 308 -8.00 13.63 -0.48
C ARG A 308 -7.34 14.99 -0.25
N GLY A 309 -6.06 14.97 0.13
CA GLY A 309 -5.21 16.15 0.13
C GLY A 309 -5.21 16.91 1.47
N GLN A 310 -5.50 16.23 2.57
CA GLN A 310 -5.57 16.81 3.91
C GLN A 310 -5.11 15.81 4.98
N LEU A 311 -4.39 16.29 6.00
CA LEU A 311 -4.04 15.56 7.22
C LEU A 311 -3.97 16.54 8.40
N ASN A 312 -4.21 16.05 9.61
CA ASN A 312 -4.02 16.82 10.84
C ASN A 312 -2.53 17.09 11.08
N ILE A 313 -1.67 16.10 10.89
CA ILE A 313 -0.21 16.25 11.07
C ILE A 313 0.38 17.35 10.16
N PHE A 314 -0.19 17.55 8.96
CA PHE A 314 0.22 18.63 8.05
C PHE A 314 -0.28 20.03 8.46
N GLN A 315 -1.05 20.15 9.54
CA GLN A 315 -1.35 21.44 10.16
C GLN A 315 -0.26 21.87 11.17
N MET A 316 0.74 21.02 11.43
CA MET A 316 1.87 21.35 12.31
C MET A 316 2.96 22.05 11.49
N LEU A 317 3.21 23.35 11.77
CA LEU A 317 4.10 24.18 10.94
C LEU A 317 5.60 23.97 11.26
N ASN A 318 5.92 23.37 12.41
CA ASN A 318 7.28 23.20 12.88
C ASN A 318 7.73 21.77 12.63
N ILE A 319 8.67 21.61 11.69
CA ILE A 319 9.10 20.32 11.16
C ILE A 319 10.61 20.18 11.30
N GLY A 320 11.04 19.02 11.81
CA GLY A 320 12.42 18.55 11.84
C GLY A 320 12.52 17.11 11.34
N PHE A 321 13.73 16.56 11.38
CA PHE A 321 14.02 15.16 11.07
C PHE A 321 14.90 14.53 12.15
N SER A 322 14.54 13.31 12.50
CA SER A 322 15.18 12.50 13.53
C SER A 322 15.99 11.37 12.88
N VAL A 323 17.29 11.29 13.21
CA VAL A 323 18.19 10.21 12.78
C VAL A 323 18.11 9.04 13.78
N THR A 324 17.72 7.88 13.28
CA THR A 324 17.14 6.80 14.10
C THR A 324 18.07 5.65 14.44
N ASN A 325 19.22 5.50 13.74
CA ASN A 325 20.18 4.39 13.94
C ASN A 325 20.44 4.04 15.42
N SER A 326 20.56 2.76 15.76
CA SER A 326 20.88 2.34 17.13
C SER A 326 22.38 2.52 17.44
N ALA A 327 22.81 2.12 18.64
CA ALA A 327 24.21 2.20 19.04
C ALA A 327 25.09 1.20 18.27
N ASP A 328 24.52 0.08 17.84
CA ASP A 328 25.23 -1.05 17.23
C ASP A 328 24.79 -1.37 15.79
N ALA A 329 23.73 -0.74 15.27
CA ALA A 329 23.26 -0.94 13.90
C ALA A 329 22.94 0.36 13.14
N TYR A 330 23.04 0.28 11.81
CA TYR A 330 22.67 1.36 10.89
C TYR A 330 21.15 1.56 10.82
N ILE A 331 20.39 0.48 10.93
CA ILE A 331 18.93 0.44 10.96
C ILE A 331 18.55 0.00 12.38
N THR A 332 17.76 0.81 13.08
CA THR A 332 17.32 0.51 14.45
C THR A 332 16.12 -0.45 14.44
N ASP A 333 15.92 -1.16 15.55
CA ASP A 333 14.60 -1.70 15.90
C ASP A 333 13.77 -0.72 16.75
N SER A 334 12.50 -1.03 17.00
CA SER A 334 11.60 -0.20 17.83
C SER A 334 12.10 -0.03 19.26
N ALA A 335 12.75 -1.04 19.85
CA ALA A 335 13.25 -0.97 21.23
C ALA A 335 14.37 0.06 21.38
N ALA A 336 15.39 0.00 20.52
CA ALA A 336 16.46 0.98 20.54
C ALA A 336 15.98 2.37 20.08
N GLY A 337 15.09 2.41 19.08
CA GLY A 337 14.48 3.63 18.55
C GLY A 337 13.71 4.39 19.63
N ALA A 338 12.84 3.68 20.36
CA ALA A 338 12.04 4.23 21.44
C ALA A 338 12.88 4.60 22.67
N THR A 339 13.80 3.73 23.08
CA THR A 339 14.71 4.01 24.21
C THR A 339 15.47 5.32 24.00
N ALA A 340 15.88 5.62 22.77
CA ALA A 340 16.64 6.82 22.48
C ALA A 340 15.86 8.13 22.73
N PHE A 341 14.62 8.27 22.25
CA PHE A 341 13.81 9.45 22.55
C PHE A 341 13.12 9.40 23.93
N ALA A 342 13.00 8.22 24.54
CA ALA A 342 12.49 8.06 25.89
C ALA A 342 13.53 8.44 26.96
N SER A 343 14.83 8.22 26.72
CA SER A 343 15.89 8.36 27.74
C SER A 343 17.05 9.30 27.37
N GLY A 344 17.16 9.69 26.11
CA GLY A 344 18.23 10.55 25.61
C GLY A 344 19.56 9.86 25.37
N GLN A 345 19.60 8.52 25.38
CA GLN A 345 20.78 7.74 25.02
C GLN A 345 20.46 6.68 23.98
N LYS A 346 21.35 6.53 23.00
CA LYS A 346 21.32 5.38 22.09
C LYS A 346 21.58 4.10 22.88
N THR A 347 20.95 3.01 22.46
CA THR A 347 21.18 1.67 22.98
C THR A 347 21.29 0.67 21.84
N ASN A 348 21.62 -0.58 22.16
CA ASN A 348 21.73 -1.65 21.18
C ASN A 348 20.33 -2.10 20.73
N ASP A 349 20.21 -2.60 19.51
CA ASP A 349 18.95 -3.19 19.05
C ASP A 349 18.41 -4.22 20.06
N ARG A 350 17.08 -4.30 20.17
CA ARG A 350 16.32 -5.14 21.11
C ARG A 350 16.39 -4.70 22.56
N ALA A 351 17.27 -3.78 22.95
CA ALA A 351 17.37 -3.31 24.33
C ALA A 351 16.30 -2.24 24.64
N VAL A 352 15.68 -2.37 25.81
CA VAL A 352 14.58 -1.52 26.28
C VAL A 352 15.02 -0.77 27.53
N GLY A 353 15.05 0.56 27.48
CA GLY A 353 15.27 1.42 28.66
C GLY A 353 16.61 1.24 29.36
N VAL A 354 17.61 0.66 28.69
CA VAL A 354 18.99 0.50 29.19
C VAL A 354 19.99 1.12 28.22
N ASP A 355 21.17 1.49 28.72
CA ASP A 355 22.29 1.89 27.86
C ASP A 355 22.95 0.68 27.18
N PRO A 356 23.94 0.86 26.26
CA PRO A 356 24.61 -0.24 25.58
C PRO A 356 25.32 -1.25 26.51
N SER A 357 25.56 -0.89 27.78
CA SER A 357 26.14 -1.77 28.80
C SER A 357 25.10 -2.49 29.65
N GLY A 358 23.81 -2.29 29.38
CA GLY A 358 22.69 -2.85 30.14
C GLY A 358 22.33 -2.07 31.40
N LYS A 359 22.84 -0.85 31.58
CA LYS A 359 22.52 -0.04 32.76
C LYS A 359 21.14 0.64 32.59
N PRO A 360 20.24 0.55 33.59
CA PRO A 360 18.95 1.23 33.54
C PRO A 360 19.04 2.75 33.31
N LEU A 361 18.17 3.26 32.44
CA LEU A 361 18.05 4.67 32.10
C LEU A 361 16.68 5.21 32.50
N LYS A 362 16.63 6.39 33.13
CA LYS A 362 15.36 7.06 33.41
C LYS A 362 14.69 7.55 32.13
N SER A 363 13.39 7.29 32.00
CA SER A 363 12.58 7.73 30.87
C SER A 363 11.98 9.12 31.08
N LEU A 364 11.42 9.70 30.02
CA LEU A 364 10.59 10.92 30.11
C LEU A 364 9.41 10.76 31.06
N ALA A 365 8.87 9.54 31.22
CA ALA A 365 7.81 9.29 32.18
C ALA A 365 8.32 9.42 33.63
N ASP A 366 9.54 8.93 33.92
CA ASP A 366 10.18 9.09 35.22
C ASP A 366 10.42 10.57 35.55
N TYR A 367 11.07 11.30 34.63
CA TYR A 367 11.34 12.73 34.85
C TYR A 367 10.06 13.56 34.96
N SER A 368 9.01 13.21 34.22
CA SER A 368 7.71 13.90 34.29
C SER A 368 7.01 13.65 35.62
N ALA A 369 7.04 12.41 36.13
CA ALA A 369 6.50 12.08 37.44
C ALA A 369 7.29 12.76 38.57
N GLU A 370 8.62 12.83 38.47
CA GLU A 370 9.49 13.58 39.41
C GLU A 370 9.18 15.08 39.42
N ALA A 371 8.80 15.65 38.26
CA ALA A 371 8.28 17.02 38.16
C ALA A 371 6.85 17.19 38.70
N GLY A 372 6.23 16.11 39.21
CA GLY A 372 4.88 16.08 39.76
C GLY A 372 3.77 16.08 38.72
N LYS A 373 4.09 15.86 37.44
CA LYS A 373 3.11 15.74 36.36
C LYS A 373 2.38 14.40 36.45
N LYS A 374 1.14 14.37 35.95
CA LYS A 374 0.46 13.11 35.65
C LYS A 374 1.06 12.44 34.43
N THR A 375 1.01 11.12 34.37
CA THR A 375 1.69 10.34 33.31
C THR A 375 0.78 9.28 32.71
N ALA A 376 0.79 9.15 31.38
CA ALA A 376 0.06 8.11 30.68
C ALA A 376 0.86 7.50 29.53
N ASP A 377 0.56 6.23 29.28
CA ASP A 377 1.12 5.40 28.21
C ASP A 377 -0.03 4.63 27.54
N ILE A 378 -0.30 4.94 26.27
CA ILE A 378 -1.48 4.49 25.52
C ILE A 378 -1.03 3.92 24.17
N VAL A 379 -1.32 2.65 23.91
CA VAL A 379 -0.87 1.96 22.69
C VAL A 379 -1.97 1.14 22.04
N ALA A 380 -1.80 0.86 20.75
CA ALA A 380 -2.65 -0.03 19.95
C ALA A 380 -1.98 -1.41 19.69
N CYS A 381 -1.10 -1.82 20.61
CA CYS A 381 -0.41 -3.12 20.71
C CYS A 381 -0.42 -3.63 22.16
N GLU A 382 0.35 -4.70 22.44
CA GLU A 382 0.62 -5.17 23.80
C GLU A 382 1.44 -4.13 24.60
N LEU A 383 1.11 -3.92 25.88
CA LEU A 383 1.93 -3.03 26.74
C LEU A 383 3.35 -3.54 26.99
N THR A 384 3.62 -4.82 26.70
CA THR A 384 4.95 -5.43 26.79
C THR A 384 5.78 -5.27 25.52
N ASP A 385 5.21 -4.69 24.46
CA ASP A 385 5.96 -4.37 23.25
C ASP A 385 6.95 -3.21 23.49
N ALA A 386 7.90 -3.06 22.59
CA ALA A 386 9.10 -2.25 22.79
C ALA A 386 8.83 -0.77 23.07
N THR A 387 7.98 -0.13 22.27
CA THR A 387 7.72 1.31 22.37
C THR A 387 7.13 1.70 23.74
N PRO A 388 6.03 1.08 24.23
CA PRO A 388 5.56 1.36 25.59
C PRO A 388 6.59 0.94 26.65
N ALA A 389 7.20 -0.25 26.51
CA ALA A 389 8.17 -0.74 27.47
C ALA A 389 9.36 0.20 27.68
N ALA A 390 9.81 0.93 26.66
CA ALA A 390 10.90 1.91 26.76
C ALA A 390 10.62 3.06 27.74
N PHE A 391 9.36 3.29 28.12
CA PHE A 391 8.97 4.32 29.09
C PHE A 391 8.88 3.81 30.53
N TYR A 392 8.90 2.49 30.78
CA TYR A 392 8.69 1.95 32.12
C TYR A 392 9.57 0.75 32.54
N ALA A 393 10.25 0.11 31.59
CA ALA A 393 11.04 -1.10 31.83
C ALA A 393 12.51 -0.90 31.42
N HIS A 394 13.36 -1.76 31.97
CA HIS A 394 14.80 -1.81 31.75
C HIS A 394 15.20 -3.27 31.52
N ASP A 395 15.39 -3.67 30.27
CA ASP A 395 15.80 -5.02 29.90
C ASP A 395 16.69 -4.98 28.66
N SER A 396 17.68 -5.87 28.56
CA SER A 396 18.54 -5.95 27.37
C SER A 396 17.85 -6.61 26.18
N GLU A 397 16.65 -7.17 26.37
CA GLU A 397 15.95 -7.97 25.38
C GLU A 397 14.43 -7.75 25.42
N ARG A 398 13.88 -7.11 24.38
CA ARG A 398 12.45 -6.81 24.22
C ARG A 398 11.54 -8.03 24.26
N SER A 399 12.08 -9.22 23.96
CA SER A 399 11.33 -10.48 23.97
C SER A 399 11.10 -11.05 25.37
N HIS A 400 11.66 -10.44 26.43
CA HIS A 400 11.44 -10.85 27.82
C HIS A 400 10.10 -10.33 28.38
N SER A 401 8.99 -10.58 27.68
CA SER A 401 7.67 -9.97 27.97
C SER A 401 7.21 -10.15 29.42
N THR A 402 7.43 -11.31 30.04
CA THR A 402 7.09 -11.54 31.46
C THR A 402 7.95 -10.70 32.42
N ALA A 403 9.24 -10.54 32.13
CA ALA A 403 10.13 -9.71 32.95
C ALA A 403 9.71 -8.24 32.81
N ILE A 404 9.53 -7.77 31.58
CA ILE A 404 9.04 -6.43 31.23
C ILE A 404 7.70 -6.15 31.94
N ALA A 405 6.70 -7.04 31.81
CA ALA A 405 5.40 -6.91 32.46
C ALA A 405 5.52 -6.74 33.97
N ASN A 406 6.46 -7.42 34.63
CA ASN A 406 6.67 -7.27 36.07
C ASN A 406 7.31 -5.92 36.45
N GLN A 407 8.06 -5.28 35.55
CA GLN A 407 8.67 -3.96 35.82
C GLN A 407 7.64 -2.82 35.88
N ILE A 408 6.44 -2.98 35.28
CA ILE A 408 5.33 -2.03 35.41
C ILE A 408 5.00 -1.71 36.88
N THR A 409 5.27 -2.66 37.78
CA THR A 409 5.01 -2.56 39.22
C THR A 409 5.90 -1.55 39.95
N SER A 410 6.97 -1.07 39.29
CA SER A 410 7.83 0.01 39.80
C SER A 410 7.65 1.31 39.02
N SER A 411 6.90 1.29 37.92
CA SER A 411 6.67 2.45 37.05
C SER A 411 5.93 3.58 37.78
N PRO A 412 6.26 4.85 37.51
CA PRO A 412 5.51 5.99 38.03
C PRO A 412 4.27 6.36 37.20
N ILE A 413 3.98 5.67 36.09
CA ILE A 413 2.90 6.01 35.16
C ILE A 413 1.51 5.83 35.80
N ASP A 414 0.67 6.87 35.80
CA ASP A 414 -0.67 6.82 36.41
C ASP A 414 -1.68 6.00 35.59
N ILE A 415 -1.66 6.11 34.25
CA ILE A 415 -2.59 5.40 33.35
C ILE A 415 -1.83 4.64 32.28
N PHE A 416 -2.01 3.32 32.25
CA PHE A 416 -1.61 2.45 31.15
C PHE A 416 -2.84 1.98 30.37
N LEU A 417 -2.73 1.91 29.06
CA LEU A 417 -3.77 1.33 28.22
C LEU A 417 -3.18 0.63 26.99
N GLY A 418 -3.39 -0.69 26.91
CA GLY A 418 -3.05 -1.54 25.78
C GLY A 418 -3.60 -2.95 25.99
N SER A 419 -3.06 -3.96 25.30
CA SER A 419 -3.37 -5.37 25.55
C SER A 419 -2.23 -6.10 26.28
N GLY A 420 -2.11 -7.42 26.12
CA GLY A 420 -1.05 -8.24 26.71
C GLY A 420 -1.42 -8.87 28.06
N TYR A 421 -2.72 -8.96 28.40
CA TYR A 421 -3.20 -9.41 29.72
C TYR A 421 -2.52 -10.68 30.27
N LYS A 422 -2.20 -11.65 29.40
CA LYS A 422 -1.55 -12.92 29.78
C LYS A 422 -0.19 -12.70 30.45
N ASP A 423 0.60 -11.73 30.01
CA ASP A 423 1.91 -11.43 30.58
C ASP A 423 1.79 -10.86 31.99
N PHE A 424 0.74 -10.08 32.26
CA PHE A 424 0.53 -9.38 33.53
C PHE A 424 -0.16 -10.23 34.60
N ILE A 425 -0.73 -11.38 34.24
CA ILE A 425 -1.26 -12.36 35.23
C ILE A 425 -0.26 -13.47 35.56
N TRP A 426 0.83 -13.58 34.80
CA TRP A 426 1.86 -14.57 35.07
C TRP A 426 2.61 -14.23 36.38
N PRO A 427 2.63 -15.13 37.38
CA PRO A 427 3.28 -14.84 38.65
C PRO A 427 4.80 -14.70 38.52
N VAL A 428 5.37 -13.64 39.09
CA VAL A 428 6.82 -13.45 39.22
C VAL A 428 7.15 -13.32 40.70
N ASN A 429 7.94 -14.28 41.21
CA ASN A 429 8.22 -14.46 42.64
C ASN A 429 6.95 -14.65 43.48
N GLY A 430 6.01 -15.46 42.98
CA GLY A 430 4.80 -15.87 43.71
C GLY A 430 3.62 -14.89 43.64
N GLU A 431 3.76 -13.75 42.96
CA GLU A 431 2.68 -12.77 42.81
C GLU A 431 2.66 -12.17 41.39
N SER A 432 1.47 -12.00 40.82
CA SER A 432 1.30 -11.43 39.48
C SER A 432 1.53 -9.91 39.45
N PRO A 433 1.99 -9.36 38.31
CA PRO A 433 2.02 -7.90 38.10
C PRO A 433 0.67 -7.21 38.37
N VAL A 434 -0.44 -7.82 37.95
CA VAL A 434 -1.80 -7.32 38.23
C VAL A 434 -2.07 -7.18 39.73
N ASP A 435 -1.71 -8.18 40.54
CA ASP A 435 -1.96 -8.14 41.99
C ASP A 435 -1.10 -7.10 42.68
N LYS A 436 0.18 -6.98 42.28
CA LYS A 436 1.09 -5.92 42.75
C LYS A 436 0.56 -4.53 42.41
N MET A 437 0.02 -4.34 41.21
CA MET A 437 -0.56 -3.06 40.78
C MET A 437 -1.83 -2.70 41.54
N LYS A 438 -2.71 -3.67 41.83
CA LYS A 438 -3.88 -3.46 42.70
C LYS A 438 -3.45 -3.03 44.11
N LYS A 439 -2.41 -3.66 44.69
CA LYS A 439 -1.85 -3.23 45.99
C LYS A 439 -1.28 -1.81 45.96
N ARG A 440 -0.78 -1.35 44.81
CA ARG A 440 -0.34 0.04 44.57
C ARG A 440 -1.50 1.03 44.30
N GLY A 441 -2.75 0.57 44.35
CA GLY A 441 -3.95 1.40 44.18
C GLY A 441 -4.38 1.61 42.74
N TYR A 442 -3.93 0.78 41.79
CA TYR A 442 -4.44 0.80 40.41
C TYR A 442 -5.76 0.06 40.31
N THR A 443 -6.71 0.65 39.58
CA THR A 443 -7.87 -0.08 39.07
C THR A 443 -7.47 -0.81 37.79
N VAL A 444 -7.60 -2.14 37.78
CA VAL A 444 -7.30 -2.96 36.59
C VAL A 444 -8.58 -3.14 35.80
N ILE A 445 -8.59 -2.68 34.55
CA ILE A 445 -9.77 -2.67 33.67
C ILE A 445 -9.46 -3.50 32.43
N ARG A 446 -10.41 -4.32 31.97
CA ARG A 446 -10.26 -5.14 30.76
C ARG A 446 -11.27 -4.84 29.66
N ASN A 447 -12.31 -4.07 29.98
CA ASN A 447 -13.34 -3.66 29.05
C ASN A 447 -13.16 -2.18 28.68
N PHE A 448 -13.23 -1.86 27.39
CA PHE A 448 -12.97 -0.49 26.93
C PHE A 448 -14.07 0.51 27.34
N ASP A 449 -15.34 0.10 27.38
CA ASP A 449 -16.42 0.98 27.84
C ASP A 449 -16.29 1.26 29.35
N GLU A 450 -15.85 0.29 30.14
CA GLU A 450 -15.52 0.49 31.56
C GLU A 450 -14.36 1.49 31.71
N PHE A 451 -13.32 1.38 30.87
CA PHE A 451 -12.22 2.34 30.86
C PHE A 451 -12.71 3.77 30.58
N LEU A 452 -13.56 3.95 29.57
CA LEU A 452 -14.14 5.26 29.21
C LEU A 452 -14.97 5.87 30.35
N ASN A 453 -15.64 5.04 31.16
CA ASN A 453 -16.50 5.50 32.25
C ASN A 453 -15.81 5.57 33.62
N SER A 454 -14.61 5.01 33.77
CA SER A 454 -13.90 4.98 35.06
C SER A 454 -13.48 6.37 35.56
N SER A 455 -13.66 6.62 36.86
CA SER A 455 -13.15 7.81 37.55
C SER A 455 -11.88 7.55 38.36
N ALA A 456 -11.31 6.35 38.22
CA ALA A 456 -10.13 5.96 38.98
C ALA A 456 -8.92 6.85 38.61
N PRO A 457 -8.15 7.34 39.61
CA PRO A 457 -7.00 8.21 39.35
C PRO A 457 -5.78 7.46 38.80
N LYS A 458 -5.75 6.13 38.98
CA LYS A 458 -4.72 5.22 38.48
C LYS A 458 -5.35 4.01 37.83
N ILE A 459 -5.01 3.75 36.58
CA ILE A 459 -5.65 2.70 35.78
C ILE A 459 -4.58 1.85 35.09
N LEU A 460 -4.72 0.54 35.19
CA LEU A 460 -4.02 -0.42 34.34
C LEU A 460 -5.06 -1.07 33.41
N GLY A 461 -5.19 -0.52 32.21
CA GLY A 461 -6.07 -1.02 31.16
C GLY A 461 -5.40 -2.13 30.36
N LEU A 462 -5.83 -3.37 30.58
CA LEU A 462 -5.37 -4.57 29.88
C LEU A 462 -6.52 -5.14 29.05
N MET A 463 -6.75 -4.48 27.92
CA MET A 463 -7.85 -4.76 27.00
C MET A 463 -7.69 -6.14 26.36
N ASP A 464 -8.79 -6.70 25.88
CA ASP A 464 -8.75 -7.88 25.00
C ASP A 464 -8.07 -7.55 23.67
N ASP A 465 -7.42 -8.54 23.05
CA ASP A 465 -6.65 -8.45 21.80
C ASP A 465 -7.42 -7.83 20.61
N SER A 466 -8.75 -7.69 20.74
CA SER A 466 -9.58 -6.86 19.85
C SER A 466 -9.10 -5.42 19.66
N VAL A 467 -8.34 -4.85 20.60
CA VAL A 467 -7.74 -3.51 20.46
C VAL A 467 -6.36 -3.53 19.79
N THR A 468 -5.76 -4.71 19.58
CA THR A 468 -4.47 -4.88 18.89
C THR A 468 -4.60 -5.55 17.53
N ARG A 469 -5.83 -5.77 17.05
CA ARG A 469 -6.06 -6.14 15.64
C ARG A 469 -5.89 -4.93 14.71
N PRO A 470 -5.55 -5.16 13.43
CA PRO A 470 -5.49 -4.09 12.43
C PRO A 470 -6.81 -3.32 12.31
N LYS A 471 -6.72 -2.04 11.95
CA LYS A 471 -7.86 -1.15 11.72
C LYS A 471 -8.77 -1.69 10.63
N MET A 472 -8.18 -2.29 9.60
CA MET A 472 -8.90 -2.95 8.51
C MET A 472 -9.70 -4.20 8.95
N GLU A 473 -9.46 -4.70 10.17
CA GLU A 473 -10.19 -5.80 10.81
C GLU A 473 -11.19 -5.31 11.88
N GLY A 474 -11.50 -4.00 11.87
CA GLY A 474 -12.62 -3.46 12.63
C GLY A 474 -12.30 -3.06 14.07
N ARG A 475 -11.06 -2.66 14.40
CA ARG A 475 -10.66 -2.15 15.74
C ARG A 475 -11.56 -1.02 16.29
N GLY A 476 -12.29 -0.30 15.43
CA GLY A 476 -13.10 0.85 15.86
C GLY A 476 -12.22 2.05 16.28
N SER A 477 -12.79 3.05 16.95
CA SER A 477 -12.10 4.32 17.30
C SER A 477 -11.35 4.26 18.64
N TYR A 478 -10.71 3.13 18.93
CA TYR A 478 -10.04 2.88 20.22
C TYR A 478 -9.04 3.99 20.59
N LEU A 479 -8.08 4.31 19.71
CA LEU A 479 -6.99 5.25 20.03
C LEU A 479 -7.49 6.70 20.22
N PRO A 480 -8.34 7.28 19.34
CA PRO A 480 -8.94 8.60 19.59
C PRO A 480 -9.80 8.68 20.86
N LEU A 481 -10.60 7.64 21.15
CA LEU A 481 -11.44 7.64 22.36
C LEU A 481 -10.59 7.54 23.64
N ALA A 482 -9.52 6.75 23.62
CA ALA A 482 -8.56 6.66 24.71
C ALA A 482 -7.85 8.00 24.97
N PHE A 483 -7.36 8.65 23.91
CA PHE A 483 -6.74 9.97 23.99
C PHE A 483 -7.67 11.00 24.67
N ASN A 484 -8.90 11.11 24.20
CA ASN A 484 -9.89 12.05 24.74
C ASN A 484 -10.23 11.75 26.20
N LYS A 485 -10.33 10.47 26.58
CA LYS A 485 -10.56 10.06 27.97
C LYS A 485 -9.42 10.49 28.89
N VAL A 486 -8.17 10.25 28.50
CA VAL A 486 -7.03 10.53 29.38
C VAL A 486 -6.76 12.03 29.47
N THR A 487 -6.81 12.76 28.35
CA THR A 487 -6.67 14.22 28.38
C THR A 487 -7.77 14.89 29.22
N GLN A 488 -9.02 14.42 29.15
CA GLN A 488 -10.10 14.92 30.00
C GLN A 488 -9.85 14.62 31.49
N THR A 489 -9.30 13.45 31.81
CA THR A 489 -8.93 13.07 33.19
C THR A 489 -7.82 13.97 33.74
N PHE A 490 -6.82 14.32 32.91
CA PHE A 490 -5.64 15.07 33.32
C PHE A 490 -5.73 16.59 33.14
N LYS A 491 -6.73 17.11 32.42
CA LYS A 491 -6.86 18.54 32.04
C LYS A 491 -6.66 19.51 33.22
N ASN A 492 -7.13 19.13 34.41
CA ASN A 492 -7.08 19.96 35.61
C ASN A 492 -5.91 19.63 36.56
N ALA A 493 -4.98 18.76 36.16
CA ALA A 493 -3.79 18.46 36.96
C ALA A 493 -2.97 19.74 37.20
N PRO A 494 -2.67 20.13 38.47
CA PRO A 494 -2.01 21.39 38.77
C PRO A 494 -0.64 21.55 38.11
N LYS A 495 0.12 20.46 37.99
CA LYS A 495 1.45 20.41 37.35
C LYS A 495 1.40 20.03 35.86
N GLY A 496 0.21 19.75 35.33
CA GLY A 496 0.00 19.22 34.00
C GLY A 496 0.31 17.73 33.88
N PHE A 497 0.53 17.26 32.65
CA PHE A 497 0.78 15.85 32.37
C PHE A 497 1.79 15.63 31.25
N PHE A 498 2.36 14.42 31.22
CA PHE A 498 3.07 13.84 30.10
C PHE A 498 2.27 12.62 29.60
N MET A 499 2.06 12.53 28.30
CA MET A 499 1.38 11.39 27.67
C MET A 499 2.23 10.91 26.50
N MET A 500 2.55 9.62 26.49
CA MET A 500 2.95 8.93 25.27
C MET A 500 1.73 8.22 24.69
N ILE A 501 1.52 8.36 23.38
CA ILE A 501 0.46 7.65 22.65
C ILE A 501 0.98 7.10 21.33
N GLU A 502 0.69 5.84 21.04
CA GLU A 502 1.27 5.13 19.90
C GLU A 502 0.21 4.64 18.90
N GLY A 503 0.43 4.94 17.62
CA GLY A 503 -0.18 4.27 16.48
C GLY A 503 0.63 3.04 16.06
N SER A 504 0.58 1.98 16.87
CA SER A 504 1.54 0.87 16.86
C SER A 504 1.54 0.00 15.58
N GLN A 505 0.45 -0.02 14.83
CA GLN A 505 0.28 -1.00 13.73
C GLN A 505 0.57 -0.47 12.32
N ILE A 506 1.03 0.78 12.21
CA ILE A 506 1.53 1.33 10.95
C ILE A 506 2.74 0.49 10.48
N ASP A 507 3.65 0.22 11.41
CA ASP A 507 4.81 -0.67 11.25
C ASP A 507 4.43 -2.09 10.82
N HIS A 508 3.47 -2.72 11.50
CA HIS A 508 2.96 -4.05 11.12
C HIS A 508 2.45 -4.07 9.66
N GLY A 509 1.81 -3.00 9.21
CA GLY A 509 1.42 -2.83 7.81
C GLY A 509 2.61 -2.73 6.86
N GLY A 510 3.68 -2.08 7.29
CA GLY A 510 4.97 -2.00 6.60
C GLY A 510 5.64 -3.38 6.48
N HIS A 511 5.80 -4.12 7.58
CA HIS A 511 6.34 -5.49 7.56
C HIS A 511 5.52 -6.44 6.70
N ALA A 512 4.19 -6.30 6.72
CA ALA A 512 3.28 -7.10 5.89
C ALA A 512 3.26 -6.68 4.41
N ASN A 513 3.95 -5.60 4.03
CA ASN A 513 3.88 -4.97 2.70
C ASN A 513 2.42 -4.72 2.25
N ASN A 514 1.60 -4.26 3.19
CA ASN A 514 0.16 -4.08 3.04
C ASN A 514 -0.19 -2.58 3.13
N LEU A 515 -0.29 -1.94 1.97
CA LEU A 515 -0.55 -0.50 1.87
C LEU A 515 -1.91 -0.10 2.48
N LYS A 516 -2.92 -0.98 2.39
CA LYS A 516 -4.23 -0.74 3.02
C LYS A 516 -4.09 -0.68 4.54
N GLN A 517 -3.32 -1.59 5.14
CA GLN A 517 -3.07 -1.56 6.58
C GLN A 517 -2.32 -0.27 6.97
N VAL A 518 -1.20 0.03 6.30
CA VAL A 518 -0.41 1.26 6.52
C VAL A 518 -1.31 2.51 6.52
N ILE A 519 -2.12 2.69 5.47
CA ILE A 519 -2.97 3.88 5.31
C ILE A 519 -4.09 3.91 6.36
N THR A 520 -4.73 2.77 6.65
CA THR A 520 -5.87 2.77 7.59
C THR A 520 -5.42 2.95 9.04
N GLU A 521 -4.27 2.42 9.43
CA GLU A 521 -3.62 2.65 10.72
C GLU A 521 -3.18 4.10 10.87
N ASN A 522 -2.46 4.62 9.87
CA ASN A 522 -1.97 5.99 9.91
C ASN A 522 -3.13 7.01 9.84
N SER A 523 -4.24 6.68 9.18
CA SER A 523 -5.47 7.49 9.24
C SER A 523 -6.08 7.52 10.65
N ASP A 524 -6.04 6.41 11.39
CA ASP A 524 -6.54 6.34 12.77
C ASP A 524 -5.66 7.17 13.70
N PHE A 525 -4.34 7.06 13.54
CA PHE A 525 -3.36 7.85 14.27
C PHE A 525 -3.45 9.35 13.96
N ASP A 526 -3.60 9.76 12.69
CA ASP A 526 -3.75 11.17 12.33
C ASP A 526 -5.02 11.81 12.93
N ARG A 527 -6.07 11.04 13.25
CA ARG A 527 -7.22 11.55 14.01
C ARG A 527 -6.86 11.88 15.47
N VAL A 528 -6.01 11.07 16.10
CA VAL A 528 -5.44 11.36 17.43
C VAL A 528 -4.62 12.64 17.37
N VAL A 529 -3.82 12.83 16.33
CA VAL A 529 -3.08 14.08 16.11
C VAL A 529 -4.04 15.28 16.02
N GLY A 530 -5.16 15.14 15.31
CA GLY A 530 -6.21 16.17 15.26
C GLY A 530 -6.78 16.53 16.63
N ASP A 531 -7.10 15.52 17.45
CA ASP A 531 -7.59 15.73 18.82
C ASP A 531 -6.52 16.37 19.72
N ALA A 532 -5.24 16.00 19.55
CA ALA A 532 -4.11 16.58 20.26
C ALA A 532 -3.88 18.06 19.90
N LEU A 533 -3.94 18.39 18.61
CA LEU A 533 -3.87 19.77 18.14
C LEU A 533 -5.00 20.61 18.70
N LYS A 534 -6.22 20.07 18.71
CA LYS A 534 -7.37 20.75 19.31
C LYS A 534 -7.17 21.02 20.79
N PHE A 535 -6.72 20.02 21.56
CA PHE A 535 -6.45 20.19 22.99
C PHE A 535 -5.41 21.29 23.23
N ALA A 536 -4.31 21.28 22.47
CA ALA A 536 -3.22 22.23 22.63
C ALA A 536 -3.53 23.65 22.16
N ASP A 537 -4.36 23.79 21.12
CA ASP A 537 -4.84 25.10 20.65
C ASP A 537 -5.84 25.72 21.63
N GLU A 538 -6.67 24.90 22.29
CA GLU A 538 -7.64 25.37 23.28
C GLU A 538 -7.01 25.77 24.62
N ASP A 539 -6.02 25.01 25.12
CA ASP A 539 -5.38 25.30 26.41
C ASP A 539 -4.23 26.32 26.31
N GLY A 540 -3.55 26.34 25.17
CA GLY A 540 -2.40 27.19 24.90
C GLY A 540 -1.15 26.86 25.72
N GLU A 541 -1.14 25.83 26.56
CA GLU A 541 -0.01 25.44 27.43
C GLU A 541 0.49 24.01 27.16
N THR A 542 -0.02 23.37 26.10
CA THR A 542 0.40 22.02 25.69
C THR A 542 1.37 22.06 24.50
N LEU A 543 2.45 21.30 24.61
CA LEU A 543 3.34 20.95 23.51
C LEU A 543 2.94 19.56 22.97
N VAL A 544 2.62 19.49 21.68
CA VAL A 544 2.37 18.24 20.96
C VAL A 544 3.55 17.96 20.05
N ILE A 545 4.09 16.74 20.11
CA ILE A 545 5.18 16.26 19.27
C ILE A 545 4.69 14.98 18.60
N VAL A 546 4.83 14.91 17.28
CA VAL A 546 4.49 13.71 16.49
C VAL A 546 5.74 13.24 15.76
N THR A 547 6.13 11.99 15.94
CA THR A 547 7.28 11.39 15.27
C THR A 547 7.11 9.87 15.11
N ALA A 548 8.16 9.20 14.68
CA ALA A 548 8.28 7.76 14.60
C ALA A 548 9.61 7.32 15.25
N ASP A 549 9.74 6.02 15.50
CA ASP A 549 10.96 5.34 15.89
C ASP A 549 11.85 4.98 14.70
N HIS A 550 11.26 4.58 13.58
CA HIS A 550 11.91 4.31 12.28
C HIS A 550 10.90 4.38 11.11
N GLU A 551 11.37 4.09 9.90
CA GLU A 551 10.51 3.80 8.73
C GLU A 551 10.47 2.29 8.49
N THR A 552 9.35 1.79 7.99
CA THR A 552 9.16 0.34 7.75
C THR A 552 8.68 0.01 6.34
N GLY A 553 9.34 -0.96 5.71
CA GLY A 553 9.00 -1.54 4.41
C GLY A 553 9.66 -0.85 3.21
N GLY A 554 10.30 0.31 3.42
CA GLY A 554 10.88 1.13 2.36
C GLY A 554 9.84 1.45 1.28
N LEU A 555 8.69 1.97 1.73
CA LEU A 555 7.53 2.23 0.89
C LEU A 555 7.86 3.31 -0.15
N THR A 556 7.66 3.00 -1.43
CA THR A 556 7.72 3.96 -2.54
C THR A 556 6.35 4.13 -3.15
N LEU A 557 5.93 5.37 -3.42
CA LEU A 557 4.65 5.66 -4.06
C LEU A 557 4.83 5.73 -5.58
N LEU A 558 4.13 4.85 -6.30
CA LEU A 558 4.25 4.69 -7.75
C LEU A 558 3.19 5.47 -8.52
N ASP A 559 1.97 5.51 -7.99
CA ASP A 559 0.83 6.20 -8.58
C ASP A 559 -0.21 6.60 -7.53
N GLY A 560 -1.12 7.49 -7.90
CA GLY A 560 -2.24 7.87 -7.05
C GLY A 560 -3.15 8.92 -7.67
N SER A 561 -4.30 9.12 -7.03
CA SER A 561 -5.25 10.19 -7.33
C SER A 561 -5.73 10.79 -6.02
N ILE A 562 -5.27 12.01 -5.71
CA ILE A 562 -5.69 12.76 -4.52
C ILE A 562 -7.23 12.90 -4.52
N ASN A 563 -7.84 13.30 -5.63
CA ASN A 563 -9.29 13.50 -5.70
C ASN A 563 -10.09 12.22 -5.40
N ASN A 564 -9.58 11.06 -5.82
CA ASN A 564 -10.27 9.78 -5.63
C ASN A 564 -9.85 9.07 -4.33
N GLY A 565 -8.81 9.54 -3.64
CA GLY A 565 -8.22 8.82 -2.50
C GLY A 565 -7.52 7.51 -2.90
N TYR A 566 -7.01 7.42 -4.14
CA TYR A 566 -6.33 6.24 -4.66
C TYR A 566 -4.81 6.36 -4.48
N VAL A 567 -4.17 5.27 -4.04
CA VAL A 567 -2.72 5.15 -3.90
C VAL A 567 -2.28 3.78 -4.42
N TRP A 568 -1.17 3.76 -5.14
CA TRP A 568 -0.44 2.55 -5.50
C TRP A 568 1.04 2.74 -5.15
N GLY A 569 1.57 1.85 -4.30
CA GLY A 569 2.98 1.82 -3.90
C GLY A 569 3.71 0.54 -4.29
N ASP A 570 4.95 0.42 -3.84
CA ASP A 570 5.79 -0.78 -3.86
C ASP A 570 6.67 -0.76 -2.60
N PHE A 571 7.02 -1.95 -2.12
CA PHE A 571 7.83 -2.12 -0.91
C PHE A 571 9.16 -2.75 -1.29
N SER A 572 10.25 -2.20 -0.76
CA SER A 572 11.62 -2.65 -1.08
C SER A 572 12.13 -3.72 -0.13
N THR A 573 11.58 -3.77 1.09
CA THR A 573 11.90 -4.75 2.13
C THR A 573 10.63 -5.08 2.91
N ASN A 574 10.66 -6.12 3.73
CA ASN A 574 9.64 -6.42 4.74
C ASN A 574 10.16 -6.09 6.15
N ASP A 575 11.11 -5.17 6.25
CA ASP A 575 11.85 -4.82 7.46
C ASP A 575 11.98 -3.28 7.57
N HIS A 576 12.59 -2.78 8.63
CA HIS A 576 12.83 -1.35 8.82
C HIS A 576 13.83 -0.80 7.79
N THR A 577 13.85 0.52 7.61
CA THR A 577 14.88 1.20 6.83
C THR A 577 15.55 2.34 7.60
N GLY A 578 16.78 2.67 7.19
CA GLY A 578 17.58 3.71 7.81
C GLY A 578 17.21 5.14 7.40
N THR A 579 16.01 5.39 6.86
CA THR A 579 15.61 6.74 6.48
C THR A 579 15.27 7.57 7.73
N PRO A 580 15.78 8.80 7.87
CA PRO A 580 15.35 9.71 8.94
C PRO A 580 13.84 9.92 8.91
N VAL A 581 13.23 9.94 10.08
CA VAL A 581 11.78 10.12 10.24
C VAL A 581 11.46 11.57 10.59
N PRO A 582 10.31 12.11 10.16
CA PRO A 582 9.96 13.48 10.47
C PRO A 582 9.59 13.65 11.96
N VAL A 583 9.82 14.86 12.47
CA VAL A 583 9.35 15.32 13.78
C VAL A 583 8.48 16.54 13.53
N PHE A 584 7.19 16.43 13.81
CA PHE A 584 6.25 17.55 13.78
C PHE A 584 6.00 18.04 15.19
N SER A 585 5.88 19.35 15.39
CA SER A 585 5.58 19.92 16.70
C SER A 585 4.63 21.11 16.64
N TYR A 586 3.81 21.24 17.67
CA TYR A 586 2.79 22.28 17.81
C TYR A 586 2.66 22.75 19.27
N GLY A 587 2.46 24.04 19.47
CA GLY A 587 2.27 24.66 20.78
C GLY A 587 3.51 25.42 21.27
N PRO A 588 3.58 25.79 22.57
CA PRO A 588 4.73 26.51 23.10
C PRO A 588 6.01 25.69 22.90
N HIS A 589 7.12 26.36 22.56
CA HIS A 589 8.41 25.74 22.28
C HIS A 589 8.47 24.78 21.06
N SER A 590 7.44 24.72 20.20
CA SER A 590 7.47 23.90 18.99
C SER A 590 8.62 24.26 18.02
N LEU A 591 9.07 25.52 18.00
CA LEU A 591 10.22 25.95 17.19
C LEU A 591 11.53 25.22 17.53
N ASP A 592 11.64 24.63 18.73
CA ASP A 592 12.84 23.95 19.24
C ASP A 592 13.07 22.59 18.56
N PHE A 593 12.07 22.05 17.87
CA PHE A 593 12.09 20.74 17.19
C PHE A 593 12.36 20.84 15.68
N ARG A 594 12.83 21.99 15.19
CA ARG A 594 13.23 22.15 13.78
C ARG A 594 14.67 21.69 13.55
N GLY A 595 14.97 21.36 12.30
CA GLY A 595 16.31 20.92 11.86
C GLY A 595 16.46 19.40 11.84
N VAL A 596 17.69 18.93 11.62
CA VAL A 596 18.04 17.50 11.59
C VAL A 596 18.89 17.17 12.80
N TYR A 597 18.50 16.16 13.57
CA TYR A 597 19.18 15.78 14.80
C TYR A 597 19.02 14.29 15.12
N SER A 598 19.83 13.77 16.04
CA SER A 598 19.67 12.40 16.55
C SER A 598 18.37 12.27 17.35
N ASN A 599 17.69 11.12 17.30
CA ASN A 599 16.45 10.90 18.06
C ASN A 599 16.61 11.11 19.58
N THR A 600 17.83 11.03 20.13
CA THR A 600 18.15 11.38 21.53
C THR A 600 17.91 12.86 21.86
N GLU A 601 17.96 13.76 20.88
CA GLU A 601 17.72 15.18 21.11
C GLU A 601 16.25 15.50 21.39
N ILE A 602 15.32 14.63 20.98
CA ILE A 602 13.89 14.76 21.33
C ILE A 602 13.74 14.71 22.85
N PHE A 603 14.41 13.75 23.50
CA PHE A 603 14.46 13.65 24.95
C PHE A 603 15.02 14.92 25.59
N ASN A 604 16.19 15.38 25.14
CA ASN A 604 16.88 16.53 25.73
C ASN A 604 16.01 17.79 25.66
N LYS A 605 15.35 18.02 24.52
CA LYS A 605 14.41 19.12 24.30
C LYS A 605 13.21 19.02 25.23
N ILE A 606 12.52 17.87 25.27
CA ILE A 606 11.36 17.66 26.16
C ILE A 606 11.76 17.84 27.63
N LYS A 607 12.85 17.21 28.07
CA LYS A 607 13.32 17.25 29.47
C LYS A 607 13.61 18.66 29.94
N SER A 608 14.15 19.53 29.07
CA SER A 608 14.40 20.93 29.40
C SER A 608 13.12 21.74 29.71
N LEU A 609 11.96 21.24 29.26
CA LEU A 609 10.65 21.89 29.38
C LEU A 609 9.79 21.33 30.51
N LEU A 610 10.27 20.33 31.26
CA LEU A 610 9.50 19.68 32.34
C LEU A 610 9.45 20.50 33.65
N GLN A 611 10.28 21.53 33.80
CA GLN A 611 10.46 22.30 35.04
C GLN A 611 9.35 23.31 35.34
#